data_AF-A0A101XLZ1-F1
#
_entry.id   AF-A0A101XLZ1-F1
#
_cell.length_a   1.000
_cell.length_b   1.000
_cell.length_c   1.000
_cell.angle_alpha   90.00
_cell.angle_beta   90.00
_cell.angle_gamma   90.00
#
_symmetry.space_group_name_H-M   'P 1'
#
loop_
_entity.id
_entity.type
_entity.pdbx_description
1 polymer ?
#
loop_
_entity_poly.entity_id
_entity_poly.type
_entity_poly.pdbx_seq_one_letter_code
_entity_poly.pdbx_strand_id
1 'polypeptide(L)'
;MFGGEDAVKLLRLIKPFVHHPLRRLRVELILVYHDGRISREEFKRLYNMTKYKRGRPDIKRNNALEALARTAPQTHTHGDKQPIKRN
;
A
#
# COMPACT_ATOMS: atom_id res chain seq x y z
N MET A 1 -26.89 3.38 -16.04
CA MET A 1 -26.51 3.79 -14.66
C MET A 1 -25.71 2.64 -14.07
N PHE A 2 -24.39 2.79 -13.87
CA PHE A 2 -23.54 1.70 -13.37
C PHE A 2 -23.71 1.59 -11.85
N GLY A 3 -24.37 0.53 -11.38
CA GLY A 3 -24.62 0.28 -9.96
C GLY A 3 -24.83 -1.20 -9.70
N GLY A 4 -24.72 -1.60 -8.42
CA GLY A 4 -24.92 -3.00 -8.03
C GLY A 4 -23.91 -3.95 -8.67
N GLU A 5 -24.41 -5.01 -9.32
CA GLU A 5 -23.59 -6.09 -9.89
C GLU A 5 -22.57 -5.60 -10.91
N ASP A 6 -22.90 -4.60 -11.72
CA ASP A 6 -21.99 -4.09 -12.74
C ASP A 6 -20.78 -3.39 -12.12
N ALA A 7 -20.97 -2.73 -10.98
CA ALA A 7 -19.87 -2.13 -10.23
C ALA A 7 -18.95 -3.22 -9.64
N VAL A 8 -19.50 -4.36 -9.22
CA VAL A 8 -18.75 -5.51 -8.70
C VAL A 8 -17.98 -6.20 -9.81
N LYS A 9 -18.58 -6.38 -10.99
CA LYS A 9 -17.90 -6.90 -12.20
C LYS A 9 -16.72 -6.01 -12.58
N LEU A 10 -16.91 -4.68 -12.59
CA LEU A 10 -15.83 -3.73 -12.83
C LEU A 10 -14.73 -3.85 -11.78
N LEU A 11 -15.07 -3.94 -10.51
CA LEU A 11 -14.10 -4.13 -9.40
C LEU A 11 -13.24 -5.39 -9.60
N ARG A 12 -13.83 -6.50 -10.06
CA ARG A 12 -13.08 -7.74 -10.38
C ARG A 12 -12.11 -7.53 -11.53
N LEU A 13 -12.51 -6.80 -12.56
CA LEU A 13 -11.65 -6.50 -13.73
C LEU A 13 -10.49 -5.57 -13.39
N ILE A 14 -10.73 -4.54 -12.57
CA ILE A 14 -9.69 -3.55 -12.25
C ILE A 14 -8.72 -4.04 -11.17
N LYS A 15 -9.12 -5.01 -10.33
CA LYS A 15 -8.30 -5.55 -9.22
C LYS A 15 -6.82 -5.78 -9.57
N PRO A 16 -6.44 -6.46 -10.67
CA PRO A 16 -5.04 -6.67 -11.03
C PRO A 16 -4.26 -5.38 -11.33
N PHE A 17 -4.94 -4.32 -11.76
CA PHE A 17 -4.34 -3.01 -12.10
C PHE A 17 -4.24 -2.06 -10.90
N VAL A 18 -4.79 -2.44 -9.73
CA VAL A 18 -4.67 -1.64 -8.51
C VAL A 18 -3.33 -1.95 -7.82
N HIS A 19 -2.29 -1.21 -8.19
CA HIS A 19 -0.95 -1.39 -7.61
C HIS A 19 -0.82 -0.89 -6.17
N HIS A 20 -1.69 0.05 -5.74
CA HIS A 20 -1.61 0.58 -4.40
C HIS A 20 -2.09 -0.46 -3.37
N PRO A 21 -1.24 -0.89 -2.41
CA PRO A 21 -1.53 -2.06 -1.55
C PRO A 21 -2.81 -1.92 -0.74
N LEU A 22 -3.02 -0.78 -0.08
CA LEU A 22 -4.25 -0.55 0.71
C LEU A 22 -5.51 -0.39 -0.16
N ARG A 23 -5.40 0.13 -1.39
CA ARG A 23 -6.55 0.21 -2.30
C ARG A 23 -6.90 -1.19 -2.82
N ARG A 24 -5.91 -2.01 -3.14
CA ARG A 24 -6.09 -3.40 -3.53
C ARG A 24 -6.75 -4.21 -2.42
N LEU A 25 -6.29 -4.06 -1.18
CA LEU A 25 -6.90 -4.70 -0.02
C LEU A 25 -8.37 -4.30 0.17
N ARG A 26 -8.73 -3.02 -0.05
CA ARG A 26 -10.13 -2.58 0.00
C ARG A 26 -10.98 -3.23 -1.09
N VAL A 27 -10.46 -3.32 -2.32
CA VAL A 27 -11.15 -4.01 -3.42
C VAL A 27 -11.40 -5.47 -3.04
N GLU A 28 -10.39 -6.15 -2.52
CA GLU A 28 -10.51 -7.54 -2.07
C GLU A 28 -11.55 -7.71 -0.96
N LEU A 29 -11.56 -6.83 0.06
CA LEU A 29 -12.57 -6.87 1.12
C LEU A 29 -14.00 -6.68 0.60
N ILE A 30 -14.19 -5.77 -0.36
CA ILE A 30 -15.50 -5.54 -0.98
C ILE A 30 -15.97 -6.79 -1.73
N LEU A 31 -15.08 -7.42 -2.50
CA LEU A 31 -15.39 -8.64 -3.25
C LEU A 31 -15.71 -9.81 -2.31
N VAL A 32 -14.91 -10.02 -1.26
CA VAL A 32 -15.12 -11.10 -0.27
C VAL A 32 -16.46 -10.92 0.47
N TYR A 33 -16.83 -9.69 0.82
CA TYR A 33 -18.13 -9.40 1.41
C TYR A 33 -19.28 -9.64 0.43
N HIS A 34 -19.14 -9.22 -0.83
CA HIS A 34 -20.15 -9.44 -1.86
C HIS A 34 -20.35 -10.93 -2.15
N ASP A 35 -19.28 -11.72 -2.13
CA ASP A 35 -19.33 -13.18 -2.29
C ASP A 35 -19.90 -13.90 -1.06
N GLY A 36 -20.34 -13.16 -0.01
CA GLY A 36 -20.97 -13.70 1.19
C GLY A 36 -20.02 -14.44 2.13
N ARG A 37 -18.70 -14.30 1.95
CA ARG A 37 -17.69 -15.05 2.70
C ARG A 37 -17.39 -14.48 4.08
N ILE A 38 -17.78 -13.22 4.32
CA ILE A 38 -17.63 -12.55 5.62
C ILE A 38 -18.92 -11.82 5.97
N SER A 39 -19.17 -11.68 7.27
CA SER A 39 -20.31 -10.93 7.77
C SER A 39 -20.18 -9.42 7.51
N ARG A 40 -21.30 -8.70 7.56
CA ARG A 40 -21.32 -7.23 7.47
C ARG A 40 -20.52 -6.57 8.60
N GLU A 41 -20.52 -7.16 9.80
CA GLU A 41 -19.73 -6.65 10.93
C GLU A 41 -18.23 -6.81 10.71
N GLU A 42 -17.79 -7.99 10.29
CA GLU A 42 -16.38 -8.23 9.96
C GLU A 42 -15.93 -7.32 8.82
N PHE A 43 -16.75 -7.17 7.79
CA PHE A 43 -16.47 -6.23 6.70
C PHE A 43 -16.29 -4.80 7.23
N LYS A 44 -17.21 -4.29 8.06
CA LYS A 44 -17.10 -2.95 8.64
C LYS A 44 -15.83 -2.78 9.48
N ARG A 45 -15.51 -3.76 10.33
CA ARG A 45 -14.32 -3.76 11.17
C ARG A 45 -13.05 -3.68 10.31
N LEU A 46 -12.90 -4.58 9.35
CA LEU A 46 -11.73 -4.65 8.46
C LEU A 46 -11.63 -3.40 7.57
N TYR A 47 -12.75 -2.97 6.98
CA TYR A 47 -12.78 -1.78 6.13
C TYR A 47 -12.37 -0.52 6.89
N ASN A 48 -12.81 -0.35 8.15
CA ASN A 48 -12.43 0.78 8.98
C ASN A 48 -10.92 0.80 9.29
N MET A 49 -10.28 -0.36 9.46
CA MET A 49 -8.82 -0.43 9.64
C MET A 49 -8.04 0.02 8.40
N THR A 50 -8.64 -0.05 7.21
CA THR A 50 -8.02 0.43 5.98
C THR A 50 -8.19 1.93 5.74
N LYS A 51 -9.05 2.63 6.51
CA LYS A 51 -9.31 4.07 6.33
C LYS A 51 -8.11 4.89 6.84
N TYR A 52 -7.66 5.83 6.02
CA TYR A 52 -6.67 6.83 6.44
C TYR A 52 -7.35 7.86 7.35
N LYS A 53 -6.67 8.26 8.43
CA LYS A 53 -7.09 9.45 9.20
C LYS A 53 -6.51 10.69 8.54
N ARG A 54 -7.35 11.45 7.81
CA ARG A 54 -6.96 12.73 7.21
C ARG A 54 -6.48 13.68 8.32
N GLY A 55 -5.26 14.22 8.20
CA GLY A 55 -4.71 15.21 9.15
C GLY A 55 -3.89 14.65 10.32
N ARG A 56 -3.67 13.33 10.41
CA ARG A 56 -2.68 12.75 11.34
C ARG A 56 -1.41 12.34 10.57
N PRO A 57 -0.24 12.28 11.22
CA PRO A 57 0.95 11.64 10.66
C PRO A 57 0.64 10.15 10.50
N ASP A 58 -0.04 9.81 9.41
CA ASP A 58 -0.34 8.43 9.09
C ASP A 58 0.95 7.83 8.57
N ILE A 59 1.64 7.11 9.46
CA ILE A 59 2.91 6.41 9.23
C ILE A 59 2.86 5.61 7.90
N LYS A 60 1.68 5.12 7.51
CA LYS A 60 1.48 4.34 6.28
C LYS A 60 1.38 5.17 5.00
N ARG A 61 1.13 6.48 5.09
CA ARG A 61 1.11 7.42 3.95
C ARG A 61 2.45 8.15 3.79
N ASN A 62 3.15 8.41 4.89
CA ASN A 62 4.37 9.22 4.88
C ASN A 62 5.65 8.38 4.63
N ASN A 63 5.64 7.09 4.96
CA ASN A 63 6.83 6.26 4.83
C ASN A 63 7.04 5.68 3.42
N ALA A 64 6.14 5.93 2.46
CA ALA A 64 6.40 5.56 1.07
C ALA A 64 7.55 6.41 0.48
N LEU A 65 7.61 7.69 0.86
CA LEU A 65 8.74 8.58 0.56
C LEU A 65 10.00 8.17 1.31
N GLU A 66 9.87 7.79 2.59
CA GLU A 66 11.00 7.31 3.40
C GLU A 66 11.55 5.97 2.88
N ALA A 67 10.69 5.06 2.41
CA ALA A 67 11.07 3.80 1.77
C ALA A 67 11.77 4.04 0.43
N LEU A 68 11.24 4.96 -0.40
CA LEU A 68 11.91 5.40 -1.64
C LEU A 68 13.28 6.03 -1.37
N ALA A 69 13.38 6.87 -0.34
CA ALA A 69 14.63 7.49 0.09
C ALA A 69 15.64 6.46 0.62
N ARG A 70 15.19 5.40 1.31
CA ARG A 70 16.04 4.28 1.74
C ARG A 70 16.44 3.33 0.62
N THR A 71 15.68 3.28 -0.47
CA THR A 71 16.05 2.50 -1.68
C THR A 71 16.99 3.26 -2.62
N ALA A 72 17.29 4.53 -2.36
CA ALA A 72 18.43 5.16 -3.03
C ALA A 72 19.67 4.31 -2.71
N PRO A 73 20.40 3.79 -3.73
CA PRO A 73 21.55 2.95 -3.47
C PRO A 73 22.51 3.72 -2.59
N GLN A 74 22.80 3.21 -1.38
CA GLN A 74 23.95 3.70 -0.63
C GLN A 74 25.16 3.46 -1.54
N THR A 75 25.62 4.50 -2.21
CA THR A 75 27.01 4.58 -2.65
C THR A 75 27.82 4.65 -1.38
N HIS A 76 28.13 3.49 -0.80
CA HIS A 76 29.28 3.39 0.08
C HIS A 76 30.48 3.72 -0.80
N THR A 77 30.86 5.00 -0.82
CA THR A 77 32.18 5.41 -1.27
C THR A 77 33.14 4.78 -0.28
N HIS A 78 33.67 3.60 -0.64
CA HIS A 78 34.81 3.04 0.06
C HIS A 78 35.95 4.01 -0.20
N GLY A 79 36.24 4.87 0.78
CA GLY A 79 37.42 5.72 0.72
C GLY A 79 38.63 4.80 0.73
N ASP A 80 39.29 4.68 -0.43
CA ASP A 80 40.63 4.11 -0.55
C ASP A 80 41.55 4.90 0.38
N LYS A 81 41.81 4.37 1.57
CA LYS A 81 42.85 4.88 2.47
C LYS A 81 44.20 4.53 1.86
N GLN A 82 44.71 5.40 1.00
CA GLN A 82 46.11 5.40 0.61
C GLN A 82 46.98 5.52 1.88
N PRO A 83 47.93 4.60 2.14
CA PRO A 83 48.83 4.76 3.27
C PRO A 83 49.82 5.89 2.97
N ILE A 84 49.75 6.96 3.77
CA ILE A 84 50.74 8.04 3.74
C ILE A 84 52.07 7.45 4.23
N LYS A 85 53.03 7.22 3.32
CA LYS A 85 54.43 7.00 3.71
C LYS A 85 55.00 8.30 4.26
N ARG A 86 55.36 8.29 5.53
CA ARG A 86 56.19 9.34 6.15
C ARG A 86 57.66 8.99 5.87
N ASN A 87 58.38 9.92 5.25
CA ASN A 87 59.84 9.88 5.13
C ASN A 87 60.48 10.27 6.47
#